data_AF-A0A6L5Z5Z6-F1
#
_entry.id   AF-A0A6L5Z5Z6-F1
#
_cell.length_a   1.000
_cell.length_b   1.000
_cell.length_c   1.000
_cell.angle_alpha   90.00
_cell.angle_beta   90.00
_cell.angle_gamma   90.00
#
_symmetry.space_group_name_H-M   'P 1'
#
loop_
_entity.id
_entity.type
_entity.pdbx_description
1 polymer ?
#
loop_
_entity_poly.entity_id
_entity_poly.type
_entity_poly.pdbx_seq_one_letter_code
_entity_poly.pdbx_strand_id
1 'polypeptide(L)'
;MTSEPDTRRGMPQKLSDRAREQIRARIIAGDLPLGSVLRETELADALGMSKIPVREALVQLEREGMISMSPNRSARVFDMSPDDIRSLGEMRELLEAEALRLVLDRDGRTLAADLTAIVERMRTALKSGDARVYKELDNAFHHAIFAHCGNAYLEKTFQMLAFRVQALRNRLSLDMKLNDRSFAEHEALVRHVATQDAEAALKLLRDHIRDTTQNYLAQAGARPAARPPSRVRIEQMERFALAALAAAGADADTAAAVVKALSHASVHGVDTHGYRLLPHYLEGLRRGRLNPRPEIRLLRESSGAALLDGDDGHGARATYAAAAHAIRLAQAGGAGAVAIRGSSHFGAAGAYAVEIARAGMVGFCFCNSDAFVRLHGGAQPFHGTNPIAMAGPAGADEEPWLFDMATSAIPFNKVQLSRALGIVLPLDTASNASGVNVTDPDEARMLAPLGGGFGYKGAGLAGISEILSAALPGAPLSHELPPMISDDMETPRRLGAFVLALDPAAFAGLDIFTETLRRYRDTIRASATAPGATVMAAGDREWEEARRRRASGILLDMTAVEALARFGEETGIPPLELAET
;
A
#
# COMPACT_ATOMS: atom_id res chain seq x y z
N MET A 1 -33.53 19.24 60.80
CA MET A 1 -33.59 17.80 60.45
C MET A 1 -32.76 17.60 59.20
N THR A 2 -31.62 16.94 59.39
CA THR A 2 -30.76 16.22 58.42
C THR A 2 -30.81 16.62 56.95
N SER A 3 -29.77 17.33 56.53
CA SER A 3 -29.31 17.45 55.14
C SER A 3 -28.67 16.14 54.66
N GLU A 4 -29.29 15.48 53.68
CA GLU A 4 -28.59 14.50 52.83
C GLU A 4 -27.90 15.24 51.67
N PRO A 5 -26.61 15.00 51.39
CA PRO A 5 -25.95 15.56 50.23
C PRO A 5 -26.27 14.73 48.98
N ASP A 6 -26.75 15.41 47.93
CA ASP A 6 -26.90 14.88 46.58
C ASP A 6 -25.54 14.48 46.00
N THR A 7 -25.31 13.17 45.91
CA THR A 7 -24.04 12.52 45.55
C THR A 7 -23.99 12.10 44.07
N ARG A 8 -24.48 12.94 43.15
CA ARG A 8 -24.34 12.70 41.69
C ARG A 8 -23.48 13.73 40.95
N ARG A 9 -22.33 14.10 41.54
CA ARG A 9 -21.24 14.78 40.80
C ARG A 9 -20.10 13.81 40.52
N GLY A 10 -19.98 13.41 39.24
CA GLY A 10 -18.74 12.96 38.60
C GLY A 10 -18.30 11.52 38.88
N MET A 11 -19.02 10.52 38.34
CA MET A 11 -18.37 9.22 38.13
C MET A 11 -17.36 9.35 36.97
N PRO A 12 -16.11 8.89 37.14
CA PRO A 12 -15.13 8.89 36.04
C PRO A 12 -15.66 8.03 34.89
N GLN A 13 -15.73 8.62 33.69
CA GLN A 13 -16.12 7.91 32.46
C GLN A 13 -15.23 6.67 32.30
N LYS A 14 -15.83 5.51 32.02
CA LYS A 14 -15.06 4.27 31.87
C LYS A 14 -14.02 4.45 30.76
N LEU A 15 -12.81 3.93 30.96
CA LEU A 15 -11.74 4.03 29.97
C LEU A 15 -12.14 3.41 28.62
N SER A 16 -12.97 2.36 28.62
CA SER A 16 -13.52 1.77 27.41
C SER A 16 -14.52 2.68 26.69
N ASP A 17 -15.33 3.45 27.42
CA ASP A 17 -16.24 4.43 26.81
C ASP A 17 -15.47 5.58 26.17
N ARG A 18 -14.39 6.04 26.83
CA ARG A 18 -13.51 7.08 26.29
C ARG A 18 -12.73 6.59 25.07
N ALA A 19 -12.22 5.35 25.10
CA ALA A 19 -11.57 4.73 23.95
C ALA A 19 -12.54 4.59 22.77
N ARG A 20 -13.79 4.17 23.02
CA ARG A 20 -14.84 4.07 21.99
C ARG A 20 -15.10 5.40 21.30
N GLU A 21 -15.32 6.47 22.07
CA GLU A 21 -15.60 7.80 21.51
C GLU A 21 -14.43 8.33 20.68
N GLN A 22 -13.18 8.12 21.14
CA GLN A 22 -12.00 8.55 20.41
C GLN A 22 -11.78 7.75 19.12
N ILE A 23 -11.96 6.42 19.14
CA ILE A 23 -11.88 5.59 17.92
C ILE A 23 -12.98 5.98 16.94
N ARG A 24 -14.21 6.20 17.42
CA ARG A 24 -15.33 6.66 16.61
C ARG A 24 -15.02 7.99 15.93
N ALA A 25 -14.51 8.96 16.68
CA ALA A 25 -14.16 10.28 16.14
C ALA A 25 -13.13 10.19 15.02
N ARG A 26 -12.14 9.29 15.14
CA ARG A 26 -11.11 9.05 14.11
C ARG A 26 -11.67 8.33 12.87
N ILE A 27 -12.59 7.38 13.03
CA ILE A 27 -13.32 6.76 11.90
C ILE A 27 -14.14 7.82 11.16
N ILE A 28 -14.88 8.64 11.90
CA ILE A 28 -15.69 9.72 11.35
C ILE A 28 -14.81 10.73 10.60
N ALA A 29 -13.73 11.21 11.21
CA ALA A 29 -12.84 12.20 10.61
C ALA A 29 -12.11 11.70 9.35
N GLY A 30 -12.02 10.37 9.18
CA GLY A 30 -11.31 9.72 8.08
C GLY A 30 -9.87 9.35 8.41
N ASP A 31 -9.39 9.63 9.63
CA ASP A 31 -8.08 9.22 10.14
C ASP A 31 -7.94 7.69 10.20
N LEU A 32 -9.07 6.99 10.39
CA LEU A 32 -9.18 5.54 10.24
C LEU A 32 -10.06 5.26 9.01
N PRO A 33 -9.46 4.96 7.83
CA PRO A 33 -10.21 4.85 6.59
C PRO A 33 -11.24 3.72 6.61
N LEU A 34 -12.35 3.89 5.89
CA LEU A 34 -13.32 2.81 5.66
C LEU A 34 -12.62 1.58 5.06
N GLY A 35 -12.96 0.40 5.56
CA GLY A 35 -12.31 -0.86 5.20
C GLY A 35 -10.91 -1.08 5.80
N SER A 36 -10.34 -0.14 6.56
CA SER A 36 -9.02 -0.31 7.20
C SER A 36 -9.09 -1.30 8.37
N VAL A 37 -7.99 -2.00 8.63
CA VAL A 37 -7.90 -2.92 9.76
C VAL A 37 -7.49 -2.13 11.01
N LEU A 38 -8.25 -2.28 12.08
CA LEU A 38 -7.98 -1.69 13.39
C LEU A 38 -7.20 -2.67 14.25
N ARG A 39 -5.97 -2.31 14.63
CA ARG A 39 -5.16 -3.12 15.54
C ARG A 39 -5.28 -2.60 16.96
N GLU A 40 -5.60 -3.50 17.90
CA GLU A 40 -5.74 -3.16 19.32
C GLU A 40 -4.50 -2.48 19.92
N THR A 41 -3.30 -2.89 19.49
CA THR A 41 -2.04 -2.32 19.98
C THR A 41 -1.86 -0.88 19.50
N GLU A 42 -2.03 -0.62 18.20
CA GLU A 42 -1.91 0.72 17.62
C GLU A 42 -2.94 1.69 18.23
N LEU A 43 -4.17 1.20 18.45
CA LEU A 43 -5.20 1.99 19.12
C LEU A 43 -4.88 2.22 20.60
N ALA A 44 -4.33 1.25 21.31
CA ALA A 44 -3.91 1.43 22.70
C ALA A 44 -2.83 2.51 22.83
N ASP A 45 -1.82 2.47 21.95
CA ASP A 45 -0.72 3.42 21.93
C ASP A 45 -1.21 4.83 21.54
N ALA A 46 -2.03 4.94 20.48
CA ALA A 46 -2.57 6.22 20.01
C ALA A 46 -3.50 6.90 21.03
N LEU A 47 -4.21 6.11 21.86
CA LEU A 47 -5.14 6.62 22.86
C LEU A 47 -4.47 6.82 24.24
N GLY A 48 -3.21 6.39 24.41
CA GLY A 48 -2.51 6.43 25.68
C GLY A 48 -3.17 5.54 26.74
N MET A 49 -3.72 4.39 26.33
CA MET A 49 -4.48 3.47 27.19
C MET A 49 -3.95 2.05 27.10
N SER A 50 -4.32 1.17 28.04
CA SER A 50 -4.02 -0.26 27.93
C SER A 50 -4.95 -0.94 26.90
N LYS A 51 -4.56 -2.13 26.42
CA LYS A 51 -5.32 -2.88 25.40
C LYS A 51 -6.72 -3.33 25.83
N ILE A 52 -6.95 -3.48 27.14
CA ILE A 52 -8.23 -3.95 27.70
C ILE A 52 -9.38 -2.99 27.38
N PRO A 53 -9.32 -1.69 27.76
CA PRO A 53 -10.38 -0.74 27.41
C PRO A 53 -10.55 -0.55 25.90
N VAL A 54 -9.49 -0.68 25.11
CA VAL A 54 -9.56 -0.62 23.64
C VAL A 54 -10.30 -1.83 23.07
N ARG A 55 -10.03 -3.04 23.57
CA ARG A 55 -10.73 -4.25 23.13
C ARG A 55 -12.22 -4.19 23.47
N GLU A 56 -12.56 -3.73 24.67
CA GLU A 56 -13.96 -3.48 25.04
C GLU A 56 -14.62 -2.43 24.13
N ALA A 57 -13.89 -1.35 23.81
CA ALA A 57 -14.35 -0.33 22.88
C ALA A 57 -14.63 -0.89 21.47
N LEU A 58 -13.76 -1.76 20.95
CA LEU A 58 -13.97 -2.42 19.65
C LEU A 58 -15.21 -3.31 19.67
N VAL A 59 -15.43 -4.10 20.72
CA VAL A 59 -16.68 -4.90 20.85
C VAL A 59 -17.92 -4.01 20.87
N GLN A 60 -17.86 -2.84 21.52
CA GLN A 60 -18.96 -1.88 21.50
C GLN A 60 -19.17 -1.28 20.10
N LEU A 61 -18.09 -0.92 19.40
CA LEU A 61 -18.13 -0.39 18.03
C LEU A 61 -18.65 -1.42 17.02
N GLU A 62 -18.38 -2.71 17.23
CA GLU A 62 -18.93 -3.78 16.40
C GLU A 62 -20.45 -3.87 16.55
N ARG A 63 -20.96 -3.78 17.78
CA ARG A 63 -22.42 -3.75 18.04
C ARG A 63 -23.10 -2.54 17.44
N GLU A 64 -22.38 -1.42 17.36
CA GLU A 64 -22.83 -0.21 16.68
C GLU A 64 -22.68 -0.32 15.15
N GLY A 65 -22.02 -1.38 14.64
CA GLY A 65 -21.82 -1.59 13.21
C GLY A 65 -20.82 -0.62 12.58
N MET A 66 -19.94 -0.01 13.38
CA MET A 66 -18.81 0.85 12.96
C MET A 66 -17.62 0.03 12.48
N ILE A 67 -17.54 -1.21 12.94
CA ILE A 67 -16.47 -2.12 12.59
C ILE A 67 -17.08 -3.51 12.41
N SER A 68 -16.41 -4.36 11.63
CA SER A 68 -16.67 -5.81 11.61
C SER A 68 -15.49 -6.52 12.26
N MET A 69 -15.76 -7.46 13.17
CA MET A 69 -14.71 -8.36 13.65
C MET A 69 -14.74 -9.66 12.87
N SER A 70 -13.57 -10.10 12.41
CA SER A 70 -13.42 -11.43 11.84
C SER A 70 -13.30 -12.48 12.95
N PRO A 71 -13.51 -13.79 12.65
CA PRO A 71 -13.29 -14.87 13.60
C PRO A 71 -11.89 -14.87 14.26
N ASN A 72 -10.89 -14.24 13.61
CA ASN A 72 -9.52 -14.10 14.11
C ASN A 72 -9.30 -12.82 14.94
N ARG A 73 -10.38 -12.16 15.40
CA ARG A 73 -10.36 -10.91 16.18
C ARG A 73 -9.71 -9.72 15.47
N SER A 74 -9.64 -9.73 14.14
CA SER A 74 -9.26 -8.53 13.39
C SER A 74 -10.48 -7.63 13.27
N ALA A 75 -10.47 -6.49 13.97
CA ALA A 75 -11.43 -5.43 13.76
C ALA A 75 -11.15 -4.71 12.44
N ARG A 76 -12.16 -4.43 11.63
CA ARG A 76 -12.06 -3.64 10.41
C ARG A 76 -13.09 -2.53 10.43
N VAL A 77 -12.72 -1.30 10.10
CA VAL A 77 -13.69 -0.23 9.87
C VAL A 77 -14.66 -0.69 8.79
N PHE A 78 -15.96 -0.48 8.99
CA PHE A 78 -16.96 -0.84 8.00
C PHE A 78 -16.61 -0.30 6.60
N ASP A 79 -16.97 -1.04 5.57
CA ASP A 79 -16.87 -0.62 4.17
C ASP A 79 -18.29 -0.40 3.62
N MET A 80 -18.43 0.35 2.54
CA MET A 80 -19.72 0.61 1.90
C MET A 80 -19.62 0.35 0.40
N SER A 81 -20.23 -0.75 -0.04
CA SER A 81 -20.43 -1.01 -1.45
C SER A 81 -21.40 0.01 -2.07
N PRO A 82 -21.44 0.17 -3.40
CA PRO A 82 -22.47 0.98 -4.05
C PRO A 82 -23.90 0.59 -3.65
N ASP A 83 -24.15 -0.70 -3.39
CA ASP A 83 -25.46 -1.17 -2.94
C ASP A 83 -25.76 -0.77 -1.49
N ASP A 84 -24.75 -0.76 -0.62
CA ASP A 84 -24.87 -0.25 0.75
C ASP A 84 -25.17 1.25 0.77
N ILE A 85 -24.50 2.03 -0.10
CA ILE A 85 -24.74 3.48 -0.23
C ILE A 85 -26.17 3.74 -0.70
N ARG A 86 -26.67 2.99 -1.68
CA ARG A 86 -28.05 3.12 -2.17
C ARG A 86 -29.06 2.78 -1.07
N SER A 87 -28.87 1.65 -0.40
CA SER A 87 -29.75 1.19 0.69
C SER A 87 -29.78 2.17 1.85
N LEU A 88 -28.62 2.75 2.20
CA LEU A 88 -28.51 3.77 3.24
C LEU A 88 -29.20 5.08 2.84
N GLY A 89 -29.07 5.50 1.57
CA GLY A 89 -29.75 6.68 1.03
C GLY A 89 -31.28 6.54 1.06
N GLU A 90 -31.80 5.39 0.62
CA GLU A 90 -33.24 5.08 0.67
C GLU A 90 -33.78 5.11 2.10
N MET A 91 -33.08 4.47 3.04
CA MET A 91 -33.45 4.48 4.45
C MET A 91 -33.42 5.89 5.03
N ARG A 92 -32.38 6.67 4.73
CA ARG A 92 -32.22 8.05 5.21
C ARG A 92 -33.35 8.93 4.71
N GLU A 93 -33.72 8.81 3.43
CA GLU A 93 -34.85 9.53 2.85
C GLU A 93 -36.15 9.26 3.62
N LEU A 94 -36.46 7.98 3.89
CA LEU A 94 -37.66 7.58 4.61
C LEU A 94 -37.70 8.13 6.04
N LEU A 95 -36.61 7.99 6.79
CA LEU A 95 -36.54 8.39 8.19
C LEU A 95 -36.56 9.91 8.38
N GLU A 96 -35.76 10.64 7.59
CA GLU A 96 -35.66 12.09 7.71
C GLU A 96 -36.94 12.79 7.24
N ALA A 97 -37.55 12.31 6.15
CA ALA A 97 -38.82 12.86 5.68
C ALA A 97 -39.94 12.63 6.71
N GLU A 98 -40.01 11.45 7.32
CA GLU A 98 -41.03 11.18 8.33
C GLU A 98 -40.80 11.98 9.61
N ALA A 99 -39.55 12.13 10.05
CA ALA A 99 -39.21 12.98 11.18
C ALA A 99 -39.62 14.44 10.93
N LEU A 100 -39.31 14.99 9.74
CA LEU A 100 -39.71 16.34 9.36
C LEU A 100 -41.23 16.49 9.29
N ARG A 101 -41.94 15.50 8.75
CA ARG A 101 -43.42 15.48 8.69
C ARG A 101 -44.01 15.57 10.09
N LEU A 102 -43.52 14.78 11.04
CA LEU A 102 -43.99 14.81 12.43
C LEU A 102 -43.75 16.14 13.14
N VAL A 103 -42.66 16.85 12.79
CA VAL A 103 -42.42 18.21 13.30
C VAL A 103 -43.46 19.18 12.74
N LEU A 104 -43.67 19.15 11.43
CA LEU A 104 -44.55 20.09 10.71
C LEU A 104 -46.04 19.83 10.96
N ASP A 105 -46.44 18.61 11.30
CA ASP A 105 -47.81 18.28 11.76
C ASP A 105 -48.18 18.97 13.07
N ARG A 106 -47.18 19.37 13.88
CA ARG A 106 -47.37 20.00 15.19
C ARG A 106 -47.14 21.50 15.12
N ASP A 107 -45.87 21.88 15.04
CA ASP A 107 -45.39 23.26 14.93
C ASP A 107 -43.87 23.23 14.69
N GLY A 108 -43.44 23.62 13.49
CA GLY A 108 -42.03 23.65 13.13
C GLY A 108 -41.28 24.92 13.53
N ARG A 109 -41.89 25.90 14.22
CA ARG A 109 -41.23 27.17 14.55
C ARG A 109 -39.97 27.02 15.39
N THR A 110 -39.97 26.09 16.36
CA THR A 110 -38.79 25.82 17.19
C THR A 110 -37.66 25.19 16.36
N LEU A 111 -37.99 24.20 15.51
CA LEU A 111 -37.02 23.63 14.57
C LEU A 111 -36.48 24.70 13.62
N ALA A 112 -37.33 25.58 13.08
CA ALA A 112 -36.91 26.65 12.18
C ALA A 112 -35.89 27.59 12.83
N ALA A 113 -36.08 27.94 14.10
CA ALA A 113 -35.14 28.78 14.85
C ALA A 113 -33.77 28.08 15.00
N ASP A 114 -33.75 26.81 15.36
CA ASP A 114 -32.52 26.03 15.53
C ASP A 114 -31.79 25.83 14.20
N LEU A 115 -32.51 25.46 13.13
CA LEU A 115 -31.93 25.30 11.80
C LEU A 115 -31.38 26.63 11.26
N THR A 116 -32.05 27.75 11.54
CA THR A 116 -31.54 29.10 11.18
C THR A 116 -30.19 29.37 11.82
N ALA A 117 -30.05 29.07 13.12
CA ALA A 117 -28.78 29.24 13.84
C ALA A 117 -27.66 28.34 13.27
N ILE A 118 -27.99 27.12 12.87
CA ILE A 118 -27.03 26.19 12.23
C ILE A 118 -26.59 26.71 10.85
N VAL A 119 -27.54 27.15 10.02
CA VAL A 119 -27.27 27.65 8.67
C VAL A 119 -26.42 28.94 8.68
N GLU A 120 -26.61 29.85 9.65
CA GLU A 120 -25.73 31.03 9.75
C GLU A 120 -24.29 30.66 10.14
N ARG A 121 -24.11 29.62 10.95
CA ARG A 121 -22.78 29.07 11.23
C ARG A 121 -22.18 28.38 10.00
N MET A 122 -23.00 27.67 9.22
CA MET A 122 -22.57 27.05 7.95
C MET A 122 -22.08 28.12 6.98
N ARG A 123 -22.81 29.22 6.85
CA ARG A 123 -22.43 30.38 6.01
C ARG A 123 -21.06 30.92 6.41
N THR A 124 -20.82 31.04 7.71
CA THR A 124 -19.54 31.50 8.25
C THR A 124 -18.41 30.53 7.90
N ALA A 125 -18.63 29.22 8.08
CA ALA A 125 -17.66 28.18 7.75
C ALA A 125 -17.32 28.13 6.26
N LEU A 126 -18.31 28.30 5.37
CA LEU A 126 -18.07 28.39 3.91
C LEU A 126 -17.24 29.62 3.55
N LYS A 127 -17.55 30.79 4.13
CA LYS A 127 -16.78 32.02 3.90
C LYS A 127 -15.33 31.92 4.36
N SER A 128 -15.06 31.19 5.44
CA SER A 128 -13.71 30.97 5.95
C SER A 128 -12.98 29.79 5.30
N GLY A 129 -13.63 29.04 4.40
CA GLY A 129 -13.07 27.84 3.79
C GLY A 129 -12.89 26.67 4.78
N ASP A 130 -13.55 26.69 5.94
CA ASP A 130 -13.43 25.64 6.95
C ASP A 130 -14.39 24.48 6.65
N ALA A 131 -13.95 23.59 5.76
CA ALA A 131 -14.71 22.42 5.35
C ALA A 131 -15.03 21.48 6.51
N ARG A 132 -14.16 21.41 7.54
CA ARG A 132 -14.39 20.54 8.71
C ARG A 132 -15.57 21.05 9.53
N VAL A 133 -15.60 22.33 9.85
CA VAL A 133 -16.70 22.94 10.60
C VAL A 133 -18.01 22.88 9.81
N TYR A 134 -17.96 23.08 8.49
CA TYR A 134 -19.15 22.94 7.65
C TYR A 134 -19.79 21.53 7.76
N LYS A 135 -18.98 20.46 7.72
CA LYS A 135 -19.44 19.07 7.88
C LYS A 135 -20.09 18.81 9.24
N GLU A 136 -19.50 19.33 10.31
CA GLU A 136 -20.07 19.20 11.65
C GLU A 136 -21.46 19.83 11.73
N LEU A 137 -21.61 21.00 11.10
CA LEU A 137 -22.88 21.72 11.03
C LEU A 137 -23.91 21.04 10.13
N ASP A 138 -23.49 20.46 9.01
CA ASP A 138 -24.34 19.62 8.13
C ASP A 138 -24.97 18.46 8.90
N ASN A 139 -24.16 17.75 9.68
CA ASN A 139 -24.68 16.69 10.54
C ASN A 139 -25.63 17.23 11.62
N ALA A 140 -25.29 18.36 12.24
CA ALA A 140 -26.15 19.00 13.23
C ALA A 140 -27.51 19.42 12.64
N PHE A 141 -27.52 19.91 11.39
CA PHE A 141 -28.73 20.31 10.67
C PHE A 141 -29.71 19.15 10.55
N HIS A 142 -29.25 18.01 10.02
CA HIS A 142 -30.10 16.83 9.86
C HIS A 142 -30.49 16.21 11.21
N HIS A 143 -29.61 16.23 12.20
CA HIS A 143 -29.91 15.73 13.54
C HIS A 143 -30.98 16.54 14.26
N ALA A 144 -31.02 17.87 14.07
CA ALA A 144 -32.03 18.74 14.67
C ALA A 144 -33.46 18.33 14.27
N ILE A 145 -33.67 17.87 13.03
CA ILE A 145 -34.99 17.39 12.56
C ILE A 145 -35.50 16.26 13.47
N PHE A 146 -34.64 15.31 13.82
CA PHE A 146 -35.00 14.20 14.71
C PHE A 146 -35.17 14.63 16.16
N ALA A 147 -34.32 15.53 16.66
CA ALA A 147 -34.43 16.06 18.02
C ALA A 147 -35.79 16.75 18.27
N HIS A 148 -36.37 17.35 17.22
CA HIS A 148 -37.66 18.02 17.28
C HIS A 148 -38.86 17.15 16.89
N CYS A 149 -38.66 15.97 16.28
CA CYS A 149 -39.77 15.14 15.77
C CYS A 149 -40.67 14.56 16.88
N GLY A 150 -40.20 14.57 18.13
CA GLY A 150 -40.93 14.04 19.30
C GLY A 150 -41.32 12.57 19.15
N ASN A 151 -40.54 11.81 18.37
CA ASN A 151 -40.60 10.36 18.30
C ASN A 151 -39.24 9.79 18.70
N ALA A 152 -39.14 9.38 19.97
CA ALA A 152 -37.91 8.88 20.56
C ALA A 152 -37.35 7.63 19.85
N TYR A 153 -38.20 6.83 19.18
CA TYR A 153 -37.75 5.68 18.41
C TYR A 153 -37.13 6.08 17.07
N LEU A 154 -37.68 7.09 16.38
CA LEU A 154 -37.07 7.62 15.16
C LEU A 154 -35.74 8.30 15.46
N GLU A 155 -35.68 9.11 16.52
CA GLU A 155 -34.44 9.75 16.96
C GLU A 155 -33.36 8.72 17.29
N LYS A 156 -33.70 7.70 18.10
CA LYS A 156 -32.76 6.63 18.47
C LYS A 156 -32.31 5.80 17.26
N THR A 157 -33.22 5.52 16.33
CA THR A 157 -32.90 4.76 15.10
C THR A 157 -31.92 5.55 14.23
N PHE A 158 -32.15 6.85 14.05
CA PHE A 158 -31.22 7.68 13.31
C PHE A 158 -29.87 7.83 14.03
N GLN A 159 -29.84 7.98 15.35
CA GLN A 159 -28.60 8.02 16.13
C GLN A 159 -27.72 6.78 15.90
N MET A 160 -28.32 5.59 15.77
CA MET A 160 -27.59 4.36 15.44
C MET A 160 -26.99 4.36 14.02
N LEU A 161 -27.40 5.26 13.14
CA LEU A 161 -26.99 5.28 11.73
C LEU A 161 -26.24 6.55 11.34
N ALA A 162 -26.36 7.61 12.14
CA ALA A 162 -25.85 8.95 11.87
C ALA A 162 -24.35 8.95 11.53
N PHE A 163 -23.58 8.08 12.17
CA PHE A 163 -22.15 7.96 11.92
C PHE A 163 -21.82 7.44 10.51
N ARG A 164 -22.62 6.54 9.93
CA ARG A 164 -22.39 6.00 8.58
C ARG A 164 -22.61 7.08 7.54
N VAL A 165 -23.69 7.83 7.74
CA VAL A 165 -24.03 9.01 6.93
C VAL A 165 -22.94 10.07 7.05
N GLN A 166 -22.45 10.33 8.27
CA GLN A 166 -21.38 11.28 8.53
C GLN A 166 -20.04 10.86 7.89
N ALA A 167 -19.69 9.58 7.93
CA ALA A 167 -18.49 9.05 7.27
C ALA A 167 -18.57 9.22 5.73
N LEU A 168 -19.74 9.04 5.12
CA LEU A 168 -19.96 9.32 3.69
C LEU A 168 -19.83 10.81 3.37
N ARG A 169 -20.48 11.68 4.16
CA ARG A 169 -20.43 13.14 3.99
C ARG A 169 -19.00 13.68 4.02
N ASN A 170 -18.15 13.09 4.87
CA ASN A 170 -16.76 13.51 4.96
C ASN A 170 -15.94 13.23 3.70
N ARG A 171 -16.35 12.28 2.85
CA ARG A 171 -15.75 11.98 1.53
C ARG A 171 -16.18 12.96 0.41
N LEU A 172 -17.42 13.45 0.39
CA LEU A 172 -17.91 14.40 -0.64
C LEU A 172 -17.18 15.76 -0.65
N SER A 173 -16.65 16.16 0.51
CA SER A 173 -16.27 17.54 0.78
C SER A 173 -14.96 18.01 0.13
N LEU A 174 -14.40 17.21 -0.78
CA LEU A 174 -13.30 17.66 -1.65
C LEU A 174 -13.81 18.53 -2.82
N ASP A 175 -15.13 18.57 -3.06
CA ASP A 175 -15.75 19.37 -4.12
C ASP A 175 -16.52 20.58 -3.55
N MET A 176 -15.93 21.77 -3.68
CA MET A 176 -16.55 23.03 -3.23
C MET A 176 -17.90 23.33 -3.91
N LYS A 177 -18.11 22.89 -5.16
CA LYS A 177 -19.36 23.18 -5.89
C LYS A 177 -20.55 22.42 -5.32
N LEU A 178 -20.30 21.21 -4.79
CA LEU A 178 -21.34 20.39 -4.15
C LEU A 178 -21.75 20.98 -2.79
N ASN A 179 -20.80 21.55 -2.04
CA ASN A 179 -21.08 22.21 -0.76
C ASN A 179 -21.95 23.46 -0.96
N ASP A 180 -21.67 24.29 -1.97
CA ASP A 180 -22.46 25.50 -2.27
C ASP A 180 -23.92 25.18 -2.60
N ARG A 181 -24.15 24.12 -3.39
CA ARG A 181 -25.50 23.66 -3.74
C ARG A 181 -26.26 23.16 -2.51
N SER A 182 -25.64 22.27 -1.72
CA SER A 182 -26.25 21.74 -0.50
C SER A 182 -26.57 22.83 0.51
N PHE A 183 -25.73 23.86 0.62
CA PHE A 183 -25.98 25.01 1.47
C PHE A 183 -27.23 25.80 1.04
N ALA A 184 -27.39 26.06 -0.26
CA ALA A 184 -28.58 26.74 -0.79
C ALA A 184 -29.87 25.95 -0.54
N GLU A 185 -29.79 24.61 -0.63
CA GLU A 185 -30.90 23.71 -0.29
C GLU A 185 -31.25 23.78 1.21
N HIS A 186 -30.26 23.83 2.12
CA HIS A 186 -30.51 24.03 3.55
C HIS A 186 -31.17 25.39 3.85
N GLU A 187 -30.71 26.48 3.24
CA GLU A 187 -31.33 27.80 3.39
C GLU A 187 -32.80 27.79 2.94
N ALA A 188 -33.10 27.12 1.81
CA ALA A 188 -34.45 26.97 1.31
C ALA A 188 -35.32 26.12 2.26
N LEU A 189 -34.78 25.03 2.79
CA LEU A 189 -35.51 24.16 3.71
C LEU A 189 -35.89 24.89 5.00
N VAL A 190 -34.99 25.70 5.57
CA VAL A 190 -35.29 26.55 6.73
C VAL A 190 -36.47 27.48 6.46
N ARG A 191 -36.53 28.10 5.27
CA ARG A 191 -37.64 28.98 4.89
C ARG A 191 -38.97 28.22 4.85
N HIS A 192 -39.01 27.05 4.22
CA HIS A 192 -40.24 26.25 4.15
C HIS A 192 -40.70 25.75 5.54
N VAL A 193 -39.75 25.38 6.41
CA VAL A 193 -40.08 25.01 7.80
C VAL A 193 -40.63 26.21 8.58
N ALA A 194 -40.03 27.40 8.43
CA ALA A 194 -40.49 28.63 9.08
C ALA A 194 -41.91 29.04 8.64
N THR A 195 -42.25 28.83 7.36
CA THR A 195 -43.58 29.12 6.81
C THR A 195 -44.59 27.98 6.98
N GLN A 196 -44.21 26.87 7.62
CA GLN A 196 -45.04 25.67 7.77
C GLN A 196 -45.51 25.06 6.42
N ASP A 197 -44.70 25.18 5.38
CA ASP A 197 -44.99 24.59 4.06
C ASP A 197 -44.48 23.14 4.02
N ALA A 198 -45.30 22.23 4.54
CA ALA A 198 -44.95 20.83 4.70
C ALA A 198 -44.67 20.12 3.37
N GLU A 199 -45.43 20.41 2.32
CA GLU A 199 -45.27 19.76 1.02
C GLU A 199 -43.94 20.14 0.38
N ALA A 200 -43.63 21.44 0.32
CA ALA A 200 -42.38 21.92 -0.25
C ALA A 200 -41.15 21.50 0.57
N ALA A 201 -41.24 21.56 1.91
CA ALA A 201 -40.15 21.15 2.80
C ALA A 201 -39.81 19.66 2.63
N LEU A 202 -40.82 18.80 2.61
CA LEU A 202 -40.63 17.35 2.43
C LEU A 202 -40.08 17.01 1.05
N LYS A 203 -40.59 17.66 -0.01
CA LYS A 203 -40.08 17.45 -1.36
C LYS A 203 -38.60 17.85 -1.44
N LEU A 204 -38.25 19.03 -0.95
CA LEU A 204 -36.88 19.54 -0.99
C LEU A 204 -35.92 18.64 -0.20
N LEU A 205 -36.31 18.17 0.98
CA LEU A 205 -35.49 17.27 1.79
C LEU A 205 -35.24 15.93 1.08
N ARG A 206 -36.27 15.34 0.46
CA ARG A 206 -36.12 14.09 -0.31
C ARG A 206 -35.19 14.27 -1.50
N ASP A 207 -35.37 15.34 -2.26
CA ASP A 207 -34.53 15.64 -3.42
C ASP A 207 -33.06 15.84 -2.99
N HIS A 208 -32.83 16.59 -1.91
CA HIS A 208 -31.51 16.77 -1.31
C HIS A 208 -30.84 15.43 -0.92
N ILE A 209 -31.57 14.53 -0.25
CA ILE A 209 -31.04 13.22 0.16
C ILE A 209 -30.72 12.35 -1.07
N ARG A 210 -31.59 12.33 -2.08
CA ARG A 210 -31.38 11.57 -3.32
C ARG A 210 -30.16 12.09 -4.08
N ASP A 211 -30.04 13.40 -4.23
CA ASP A 211 -28.94 14.02 -4.97
C ASP A 211 -27.60 13.80 -4.24
N THR A 212 -27.56 13.97 -2.92
CA THR A 212 -26.36 13.63 -2.13
C THR A 212 -26.01 12.15 -2.24
N THR A 213 -26.99 11.25 -2.28
CA THR A 213 -26.78 9.81 -2.48
C THR A 213 -26.21 9.48 -3.85
N GLN A 214 -26.74 10.10 -4.92
CA GLN A 214 -26.19 9.93 -6.27
C GLN A 214 -24.76 10.45 -6.38
N ASN A 215 -24.43 11.54 -5.69
CA ASN A 215 -23.06 12.04 -5.64
C ASN A 215 -22.12 11.07 -4.91
N TYR A 216 -22.56 10.44 -3.81
CA TYR A 216 -21.78 9.36 -3.16
C TYR A 216 -21.56 8.19 -4.12
N LEU A 217 -22.59 7.78 -4.85
CA LEU A 217 -22.50 6.69 -5.84
C LEU A 217 -21.59 7.05 -7.01
N ALA A 218 -21.61 8.29 -7.49
CA ALA A 218 -20.72 8.75 -8.54
C ALA A 218 -19.25 8.72 -8.08
N GLN A 219 -18.97 9.12 -6.83
CA GLN A 219 -17.63 9.04 -6.26
C GLN A 219 -17.20 7.60 -5.91
N ALA A 220 -18.12 6.75 -5.48
CA ALA A 220 -17.86 5.34 -5.19
C ALA A 220 -17.72 4.48 -6.46
N GLY A 221 -18.43 4.83 -7.54
CA GLY A 221 -18.36 4.22 -8.87
C GLY A 221 -17.21 4.76 -9.73
N ALA A 222 -16.71 5.96 -9.43
CA ALA A 222 -15.43 6.46 -9.92
C ALA A 222 -14.28 5.79 -9.16
N ARG A 223 -14.08 4.49 -9.34
CA ARG A 223 -12.69 4.03 -9.42
C ARG A 223 -12.10 4.81 -10.59
N PRO A 224 -11.10 5.69 -10.41
CA PRO A 224 -10.52 6.39 -11.54
C PRO A 224 -10.11 5.32 -12.55
N ALA A 225 -10.66 5.40 -13.77
CA ALA A 225 -10.11 4.63 -14.87
C ALA A 225 -8.60 4.90 -14.85
N ALA A 226 -7.79 3.83 -14.79
CA ALA A 226 -6.35 3.99 -14.71
C ALA A 226 -5.93 4.90 -15.86
N ARG A 227 -5.51 6.12 -15.54
CA ARG A 227 -4.99 7.04 -16.56
C ARG A 227 -3.85 6.30 -17.26
N PRO A 228 -3.76 6.40 -18.60
CA PRO A 228 -2.71 5.73 -19.34
C PRO A 228 -1.36 6.12 -18.73
N PRO A 229 -0.42 5.16 -18.61
CA PRO A 229 0.89 5.47 -18.08
C PRO A 229 1.58 6.53 -18.95
N SER A 230 2.44 7.35 -18.36
CA SER A 230 3.23 8.32 -19.11
C SER A 230 4.59 7.77 -19.47
N ARG A 231 5.12 8.18 -20.62
CA ARG A 231 6.44 7.78 -21.09
C ARG A 231 7.49 8.79 -20.66
N VAL A 232 8.61 8.30 -20.13
CA VAL A 232 9.72 9.12 -19.63
C VAL A 232 11.05 8.61 -20.22
N ARG A 233 11.90 9.54 -20.66
CA ARG A 233 13.27 9.21 -21.09
C ARG A 233 14.10 8.71 -19.91
N ILE A 234 14.88 7.65 -20.11
CA ILE A 234 15.66 7.02 -19.02
C ILE A 234 16.64 8.02 -18.42
N GLU A 235 17.34 8.78 -19.26
CA GLU A 235 18.37 9.73 -18.84
C GLU A 235 17.78 10.84 -17.96
N GLN A 236 16.56 11.26 -18.30
CA GLN A 236 15.81 12.25 -17.52
C GLN A 236 15.33 11.68 -16.19
N MET A 237 14.82 10.44 -16.19
CA MET A 237 14.39 9.78 -14.97
C MET A 237 15.57 9.56 -14.01
N GLU A 238 16.73 9.12 -14.51
CA GLU A 238 17.96 8.95 -13.74
C GLU A 238 18.42 10.27 -13.13
N ARG A 239 18.45 11.35 -13.92
CA ARG A 239 18.78 12.69 -13.45
C ARG A 239 17.83 13.18 -12.35
N PHE A 240 16.53 13.02 -12.55
CA PHE A 240 15.52 13.38 -11.55
C PHE A 240 15.71 12.57 -10.27
N ALA A 241 15.89 11.25 -10.39
CA ALA A 241 16.03 10.36 -9.25
C ALA A 241 17.28 10.66 -8.43
N LEU A 242 18.42 10.93 -9.07
CA LEU A 242 19.65 11.35 -8.40
C LEU A 242 19.43 12.64 -7.59
N ALA A 243 18.79 13.64 -8.19
CA ALA A 243 18.48 14.91 -7.51
C ALA A 243 17.50 14.68 -6.34
N ALA A 244 16.47 13.87 -6.54
CA ALA A 244 15.46 13.60 -5.52
C ALA A 244 16.04 12.85 -4.31
N LEU A 245 16.89 11.85 -4.55
CA LEU A 245 17.57 11.09 -3.49
C LEU A 245 18.54 11.99 -2.71
N ALA A 246 19.30 12.84 -3.40
CA ALA A 246 20.16 13.82 -2.75
C ALA A 246 19.36 14.82 -1.90
N ALA A 247 18.22 15.31 -2.41
CA ALA A 247 17.31 16.18 -1.67
C ALA A 247 16.65 15.48 -0.46
N ALA A 248 16.49 14.16 -0.52
CA ALA A 248 16.08 13.33 0.62
C ALA A 248 17.24 13.02 1.59
N GLY A 249 18.44 13.57 1.35
CA GLY A 249 19.60 13.48 2.25
C GLY A 249 20.63 12.40 1.91
N ALA A 250 20.35 11.56 0.91
CA ALA A 250 21.22 10.45 0.53
C ALA A 250 22.61 10.94 0.07
N ASP A 251 23.66 10.23 0.45
CA ASP A 251 25.00 10.46 -0.12
C ASP A 251 25.07 10.02 -1.60
N ALA A 252 26.15 10.43 -2.27
CA ALA A 252 26.33 10.18 -3.71
C ALA A 252 26.37 8.69 -4.05
N ASP A 253 27.02 7.88 -3.21
CA ASP A 253 27.14 6.44 -3.42
C ASP A 253 25.78 5.74 -3.28
N THR A 254 24.98 6.14 -2.27
CA THR A 254 23.63 5.62 -2.05
C THR A 254 22.72 6.02 -3.18
N ALA A 255 22.74 7.29 -3.59
CA ALA A 255 21.93 7.77 -4.70
C ALA A 255 22.26 7.03 -6.01
N ALA A 256 23.55 6.88 -6.33
CA ALA A 256 24.00 6.15 -7.51
C ALA A 256 23.57 4.67 -7.48
N ALA A 257 23.71 4.00 -6.33
CA ALA A 257 23.32 2.60 -6.18
C ALA A 257 21.81 2.39 -6.35
N VAL A 258 20.99 3.26 -5.74
CA VAL A 258 19.52 3.21 -5.86
C VAL A 258 19.11 3.42 -7.32
N VAL A 259 19.63 4.46 -7.98
CA VAL A 259 19.30 4.78 -9.38
C VAL A 259 19.71 3.63 -10.30
N LYS A 260 20.89 3.04 -10.09
CA LYS A 260 21.34 1.88 -10.88
C LYS A 260 20.39 0.69 -10.75
N ALA A 261 19.93 0.37 -9.54
CA ALA A 261 19.00 -0.73 -9.31
C ALA A 261 17.61 -0.45 -9.89
N LEU A 262 17.07 0.77 -9.69
CA LEU A 262 15.77 1.17 -10.21
C LEU A 262 15.77 1.23 -11.74
N SER A 263 16.84 1.79 -12.33
CA SER A 263 17.02 1.85 -13.78
C SER A 263 17.12 0.45 -14.38
N HIS A 264 17.89 -0.45 -13.76
CA HIS A 264 17.92 -1.86 -14.17
C HIS A 264 16.50 -2.43 -14.23
N ALA A 265 15.74 -2.38 -13.14
CA ALA A 265 14.40 -2.98 -13.12
C ALA A 265 13.45 -2.33 -14.14
N SER A 266 13.43 -1.01 -14.25
CA SER A 266 12.57 -0.28 -15.21
C SER A 266 12.96 -0.52 -16.66
N VAL A 267 14.24 -0.65 -16.99
CA VAL A 267 14.69 -0.92 -18.36
C VAL A 267 14.32 -2.34 -18.80
N HIS A 268 14.41 -3.31 -17.90
CA HIS A 268 14.10 -4.72 -18.21
C HIS A 268 12.61 -5.09 -18.07
N GLY A 269 11.73 -4.11 -17.82
CA GLY A 269 10.29 -4.33 -17.70
C GLY A 269 9.83 -4.93 -16.37
N VAL A 270 10.71 -4.95 -15.36
CA VAL A 270 10.39 -5.36 -13.98
C VAL A 270 9.88 -4.15 -13.21
N ASP A 271 8.85 -3.49 -13.74
CA ASP A 271 8.41 -2.16 -13.29
C ASP A 271 8.02 -2.08 -11.81
N THR A 272 7.58 -3.21 -11.25
CA THR A 272 7.25 -3.34 -9.83
C THR A 272 8.44 -3.12 -8.89
N HIS A 273 9.66 -3.24 -9.40
CA HIS A 273 10.91 -3.00 -8.67
C HIS A 273 11.72 -1.82 -9.27
N GLY A 274 11.13 -1.11 -10.24
CA GLY A 274 11.73 0.05 -10.90
C GLY A 274 11.31 1.38 -10.25
N TYR A 275 11.33 2.45 -11.02
CA TYR A 275 11.10 3.82 -10.52
C TYR A 275 9.74 4.06 -9.85
N ARG A 276 8.78 3.14 -9.99
CA ARG A 276 7.54 3.12 -9.21
C ARG A 276 7.79 3.03 -7.69
N LEU A 277 8.94 2.50 -7.27
CA LEU A 277 9.35 2.43 -5.86
C LEU A 277 10.09 3.68 -5.37
N LEU A 278 10.49 4.60 -6.26
CA LEU A 278 11.25 5.79 -5.86
C LEU A 278 10.51 6.62 -4.79
N PRO A 279 9.19 6.92 -4.90
CA PRO A 279 8.48 7.64 -3.85
C PRO A 279 8.58 6.98 -2.47
N HIS A 280 8.52 5.64 -2.43
CA HIS A 280 8.61 4.88 -1.20
C HIS A 280 10.01 4.97 -0.55
N TYR A 281 11.07 4.98 -1.36
CA TYR A 281 12.43 5.14 -0.85
C TYR A 281 12.73 6.57 -0.40
N LEU A 282 12.23 7.57 -1.13
CA LEU A 282 12.33 8.98 -0.74
C LEU A 282 11.67 9.20 0.63
N GLU A 283 10.49 8.62 0.85
CA GLU A 283 9.82 8.66 2.14
C GLU A 283 10.61 7.93 3.24
N GLY A 284 11.14 6.74 2.94
CA GLY A 284 11.98 5.99 3.89
C GLY A 284 13.25 6.73 4.31
N LEU A 285 13.86 7.49 3.41
CA LEU A 285 15.00 8.35 3.72
C LEU A 285 14.58 9.56 4.58
N ARG A 286 13.51 10.26 4.19
CA ARG A 286 12.98 11.43 4.90
C ARG A 286 12.54 11.09 6.33
N ARG A 287 11.91 9.94 6.53
CA ARG A 287 11.40 9.49 7.83
C ARG A 287 12.41 8.68 8.65
N GLY A 288 13.58 8.36 8.10
CA GLY A 288 14.69 7.78 8.85
C GLY A 288 14.73 6.26 8.93
N ARG A 289 13.80 5.54 8.29
CA ARG A 289 13.90 4.07 8.15
C ARG A 289 15.07 3.61 7.30
N LEU A 290 15.50 4.45 6.36
CA LEU A 290 16.71 4.23 5.55
C LEU A 290 17.78 5.20 6.00
N ASN A 291 18.94 4.67 6.39
CA ASN A 291 20.11 5.51 6.63
C ASN A 291 20.55 6.16 5.30
N PRO A 292 20.54 7.51 5.19
CA PRO A 292 20.90 8.18 3.96
C PRO A 292 22.40 8.15 3.66
N ARG A 293 23.24 7.89 4.67
CA ARG A 293 24.70 7.93 4.56
C ARG A 293 25.32 6.72 5.29
N PRO A 294 25.02 5.50 4.83
CA PRO A 294 25.40 4.29 5.54
C PRO A 294 26.92 4.06 5.47
N GLU A 295 27.52 3.76 6.61
CA GLU A 295 28.91 3.33 6.69
C GLU A 295 29.01 1.82 6.47
N ILE A 296 29.14 1.41 5.21
CA ILE A 296 29.27 0.00 4.85
C ILE A 296 30.56 -0.60 5.42
N ARG A 297 30.44 -1.65 6.24
CA ARG A 297 31.56 -2.26 6.96
C ARG A 297 31.59 -3.77 6.78
N LEU A 298 32.80 -4.33 6.65
CA LEU A 298 33.02 -5.76 6.77
C LEU A 298 33.23 -6.10 8.24
N LEU A 299 32.39 -6.99 8.76
CA LEU A 299 32.46 -7.45 10.14
C LEU A 299 33.37 -8.65 10.29
N ARG A 300 33.43 -9.48 9.24
CA ARG A 300 34.28 -10.66 9.14
C ARG A 300 34.68 -10.87 7.69
N GLU A 301 35.90 -11.33 7.49
CA GLU A 301 36.40 -11.74 6.18
C GLU A 301 37.28 -12.99 6.33
N SER A 302 37.19 -13.88 5.35
CA SER A 302 37.97 -15.10 5.18
C SER A 302 38.31 -15.24 3.69
N SER A 303 39.10 -16.25 3.33
CA SER A 303 39.62 -16.40 1.95
C SER A 303 38.55 -16.43 0.84
N GLY A 304 37.34 -16.91 1.13
CA GLY A 304 36.25 -16.98 0.14
C GLY A 304 34.90 -16.49 0.65
N ALA A 305 34.85 -15.92 1.86
CA ALA A 305 33.59 -15.47 2.45
C ALA A 305 33.74 -14.22 3.32
N ALA A 306 32.73 -13.36 3.33
CA ALA A 306 32.65 -12.18 4.18
C ALA A 306 31.23 -11.94 4.75
N LEU A 307 31.17 -11.21 5.85
CA LEU A 307 29.93 -10.67 6.43
C LEU A 307 29.98 -9.14 6.35
N LEU A 308 29.01 -8.54 5.68
CA LEU A 308 28.87 -7.11 5.46
C LEU A 308 27.70 -6.55 6.27
N ASP A 309 27.93 -5.43 6.95
CA ASP A 309 26.90 -4.62 7.59
C ASP A 309 26.50 -3.47 6.67
N GLY A 310 25.20 -3.39 6.36
CA GLY A 310 24.61 -2.36 5.51
C GLY A 310 24.29 -1.05 6.23
N ASP A 311 24.45 -1.01 7.57
CA ASP A 311 24.20 0.17 8.41
C ASP A 311 22.80 0.79 8.21
N ASP A 312 21.81 -0.09 8.04
CA ASP A 312 20.41 0.22 7.78
C ASP A 312 20.18 1.13 6.55
N GLY A 313 21.17 1.16 5.66
CA GLY A 313 21.11 1.87 4.39
C GLY A 313 20.13 1.25 3.39
N HIS A 314 19.99 1.93 2.24
CA HIS A 314 19.22 1.38 1.15
C HIS A 314 19.84 0.06 0.64
N GLY A 315 19.01 -0.96 0.39
CA GLY A 315 19.49 -2.31 0.07
C GLY A 315 20.44 -2.36 -1.14
N ALA A 316 20.16 -1.57 -2.18
CA ALA A 316 21.05 -1.47 -3.34
C ALA A 316 22.48 -1.02 -3.02
N ARG A 317 22.65 -0.13 -2.02
CA ARG A 317 23.98 0.34 -1.60
C ARG A 317 24.79 -0.80 -0.99
N ALA A 318 24.19 -1.53 -0.06
CA ALA A 318 24.84 -2.68 0.59
C ALA A 318 25.10 -3.82 -0.40
N THR A 319 24.14 -4.13 -1.27
CA THR A 319 24.25 -5.28 -2.18
C THR A 319 25.23 -5.04 -3.34
N TYR A 320 25.33 -3.83 -3.90
CA TYR A 320 26.39 -3.53 -4.87
C TYR A 320 27.79 -3.55 -4.24
N ALA A 321 27.93 -3.06 -3.00
CA ALA A 321 29.19 -3.17 -2.27
C ALA A 321 29.58 -4.64 -2.00
N ALA A 322 28.60 -5.46 -1.62
CA ALA A 322 28.78 -6.90 -1.45
C ALA A 322 29.14 -7.61 -2.76
N ALA A 323 28.51 -7.27 -3.88
CA ALA A 323 28.84 -7.82 -5.19
C ALA A 323 30.27 -7.48 -5.62
N ALA A 324 30.70 -6.22 -5.46
CA ALA A 324 32.07 -5.81 -5.72
C ALA A 324 33.07 -6.59 -4.86
N HIS A 325 32.74 -6.82 -3.59
CA HIS A 325 33.58 -7.60 -2.68
C HIS A 325 33.61 -9.09 -3.03
N ALA A 326 32.47 -9.68 -3.41
CA ALA A 326 32.36 -11.06 -3.87
C ALA A 326 33.20 -11.30 -5.13
N ILE A 327 33.17 -10.38 -6.10
CA ILE A 327 34.01 -10.41 -7.30
C ILE A 327 35.49 -10.43 -6.91
N ARG A 328 35.92 -9.54 -6.00
CA ARG A 328 37.32 -9.49 -5.53
C ARG A 328 37.77 -10.81 -4.89
N LEU A 329 36.92 -11.41 -4.03
CA LEU A 329 37.22 -12.71 -3.41
C LEU A 329 37.30 -13.83 -4.46
N ALA A 330 36.36 -13.84 -5.41
CA ALA A 330 36.34 -14.83 -6.49
C ALA A 330 37.56 -14.70 -7.43
N GLN A 331 38.04 -13.49 -7.72
CA GLN A 331 39.26 -13.27 -8.50
C GLN A 331 40.50 -13.86 -7.82
N ALA A 332 40.53 -13.84 -6.48
CA ALA A 332 41.66 -14.35 -5.71
C ALA A 332 41.57 -15.86 -5.45
N GLY A 333 40.37 -16.40 -5.26
CA GLY A 333 40.16 -17.76 -4.73
C GLY A 333 39.20 -18.64 -5.52
N GLY A 334 38.73 -18.19 -6.69
CA GLY A 334 37.77 -18.91 -7.54
C GLY A 334 36.30 -18.78 -7.12
N ALA A 335 36.03 -18.41 -5.86
CA ALA A 335 34.69 -18.13 -5.36
C ALA A 335 34.71 -17.03 -4.29
N GLY A 336 33.63 -16.26 -4.21
CA GLY A 336 33.45 -15.20 -3.22
C GLY A 336 32.01 -15.13 -2.75
N ALA A 337 31.76 -15.38 -1.47
CA ALA A 337 30.45 -15.32 -0.84
C ALA A 337 30.35 -14.15 0.14
N VAL A 338 29.30 -13.34 0.06
CA VAL A 338 29.10 -12.22 0.97
C VAL A 338 27.68 -12.25 1.52
N ALA A 339 27.58 -12.50 2.83
CA ALA A 339 26.34 -12.37 3.58
C ALA A 339 26.17 -10.92 4.03
N ILE A 340 24.95 -10.40 3.99
CA ILE A 340 24.62 -8.99 4.25
C ILE A 340 23.57 -8.95 5.37
N ARG A 341 23.80 -8.11 6.39
CA ARG A 341 22.80 -7.75 7.41
C ARG A 341 22.62 -6.24 7.48
N GLY A 342 21.64 -5.77 8.26
CA GLY A 342 21.42 -4.33 8.45
C GLY A 342 21.11 -3.66 7.11
N SER A 343 20.33 -4.34 6.26
CA SER A 343 19.96 -3.87 4.93
C SER A 343 18.47 -3.55 4.86
N SER A 344 18.00 -3.21 3.67
CA SER A 344 16.59 -2.92 3.39
C SER A 344 16.20 -3.48 2.02
N HIS A 345 15.02 -3.12 1.50
CA HIS A 345 14.57 -3.58 0.19
C HIS A 345 15.56 -3.12 -0.91
N PHE A 346 15.92 -4.04 -1.81
CA PHE A 346 16.99 -3.83 -2.79
C PHE A 346 16.53 -3.82 -4.26
N GLY A 347 15.23 -3.79 -4.54
CA GLY A 347 14.73 -3.87 -5.92
C GLY A 347 14.87 -5.27 -6.53
N ALA A 348 15.21 -5.34 -7.82
CA ALA A 348 15.33 -6.61 -8.55
C ALA A 348 16.67 -7.30 -8.24
N ALA A 349 16.63 -8.57 -7.83
CA ALA A 349 17.83 -9.32 -7.45
C ALA A 349 18.78 -9.55 -8.65
N GLY A 350 18.22 -9.63 -9.87
CA GLY A 350 18.96 -9.75 -11.12
C GLY A 350 19.93 -8.59 -11.37
N ALA A 351 19.66 -7.40 -10.81
CA ALA A 351 20.53 -6.24 -10.96
C ALA A 351 21.94 -6.47 -10.42
N TYR A 352 22.08 -7.28 -9.36
CA TYR A 352 23.37 -7.57 -8.72
C TYR A 352 24.05 -8.77 -9.35
N ALA A 353 23.28 -9.79 -9.72
CA ALA A 353 23.80 -10.95 -10.45
C ALA A 353 24.41 -10.53 -11.80
N VAL A 354 23.76 -9.61 -12.52
CA VAL A 354 24.25 -9.08 -13.80
C VAL A 354 25.57 -8.31 -13.64
N GLU A 355 25.77 -7.57 -12.54
CA GLU A 355 27.06 -6.89 -12.32
C GLU A 355 28.22 -7.88 -12.15
N ILE A 356 27.99 -9.01 -11.49
CA ILE A 356 28.98 -10.08 -11.36
C ILE A 356 29.22 -10.75 -12.72
N ALA A 357 28.16 -11.00 -13.49
CA ALA A 357 28.25 -11.52 -14.86
C ALA A 357 29.07 -10.62 -15.78
N ARG A 358 28.90 -9.30 -15.68
CA ARG A 358 29.68 -8.31 -16.44
C ARG A 358 31.15 -8.27 -16.03
N ALA A 359 31.49 -8.71 -14.82
CA ALA A 359 32.87 -8.90 -14.39
C ALA A 359 33.48 -10.24 -14.86
N GLY A 360 32.79 -10.99 -15.73
CA GLY A 360 33.26 -12.27 -16.25
C GLY A 360 32.99 -13.46 -15.33
N MET A 361 32.13 -13.30 -14.33
CA MET A 361 31.90 -14.30 -13.28
C MET A 361 30.45 -14.76 -13.20
N VAL A 362 30.19 -15.98 -12.73
CA VAL A 362 28.81 -16.40 -12.45
C VAL A 362 28.35 -15.74 -11.16
N GLY A 363 27.29 -14.95 -11.23
CA GLY A 363 26.72 -14.23 -10.09
C GLY A 363 25.43 -14.85 -9.59
N PHE A 364 25.27 -14.92 -8.28
CA PHE A 364 24.01 -15.22 -7.62
C PHE A 364 23.65 -14.14 -6.61
N CYS A 365 22.36 -13.87 -6.46
CA CYS A 365 21.83 -12.94 -5.45
C CYS A 365 20.55 -13.51 -4.83
N PHE A 366 20.47 -13.41 -3.50
CA PHE A 366 19.38 -13.92 -2.66
C PHE A 366 18.98 -12.85 -1.65
N CYS A 367 17.72 -12.86 -1.24
CA CYS A 367 17.18 -12.00 -0.19
C CYS A 367 15.92 -12.64 0.40
N ASN A 368 15.59 -12.31 1.65
CA ASN A 368 14.26 -12.56 2.19
C ASN A 368 13.40 -11.29 2.18
N SER A 369 12.10 -11.41 2.44
CA SER A 369 11.19 -10.27 2.64
C SER A 369 10.22 -10.54 3.78
N ASP A 370 9.39 -9.56 4.16
CA ASP A 370 8.25 -9.81 5.05
C ASP A 370 7.32 -10.91 4.48
N ALA A 371 6.69 -11.66 5.38
CA ALA A 371 5.97 -12.88 5.05
C ALA A 371 4.72 -12.64 4.18
N PHE A 372 4.70 -13.24 2.98
CA PHE A 372 3.58 -13.21 2.04
C PHE A 372 3.16 -14.59 1.56
N VAL A 373 4.07 -15.57 1.59
CA VAL A 373 3.92 -16.87 0.92
C VAL A 373 3.71 -17.94 1.98
N ARG A 374 2.67 -18.76 1.83
CA ARG A 374 2.47 -19.92 2.71
C ARG A 374 3.43 -21.07 2.37
N LEU A 375 3.63 -21.96 3.33
CA LEU A 375 4.20 -23.28 3.04
C LEU A 375 3.24 -24.14 2.22
N HIS A 376 3.76 -25.23 1.64
CA HIS A 376 2.91 -26.24 1.01
C HIS A 376 1.99 -26.88 2.06
N GLY A 377 0.68 -26.87 1.81
CA GLY A 377 -0.34 -27.27 2.79
C GLY A 377 -0.53 -26.31 3.97
N GLY A 378 0.17 -25.16 4.01
CA GLY A 378 0.04 -24.18 5.07
C GLY A 378 -1.19 -23.28 4.93
N ALA A 379 -1.58 -22.62 6.02
CA ALA A 379 -2.71 -21.68 6.08
C ALA A 379 -2.32 -20.31 6.67
N GLN A 380 -1.04 -19.96 6.62
CA GLN A 380 -0.52 -18.68 7.08
C GLN A 380 0.65 -18.22 6.20
N PRO A 381 0.86 -16.90 6.01
CA PRO A 381 2.10 -16.39 5.44
C PRO A 381 3.29 -16.84 6.29
N PHE A 382 4.37 -17.26 5.65
CA PHE A 382 5.55 -17.81 6.32
C PHE A 382 6.85 -17.25 5.75
N HIS A 383 7.11 -17.52 4.46
CA HIS A 383 8.24 -16.92 3.74
C HIS A 383 7.81 -15.61 3.09
N GLY A 384 8.78 -14.74 2.81
CA GLY A 384 8.63 -13.70 1.81
C GLY A 384 8.53 -14.27 0.40
N THR A 385 8.51 -13.39 -0.60
CA THR A 385 8.63 -13.80 -2.01
C THR A 385 10.04 -14.29 -2.36
N ASN A 386 11.00 -14.10 -1.45
CA ASN A 386 12.33 -14.71 -1.34
C ASN A 386 12.99 -14.99 -2.69
N PRO A 387 13.43 -13.95 -3.43
CA PRO A 387 13.91 -14.12 -4.79
C PRO A 387 15.20 -14.93 -4.87
N ILE A 388 15.40 -15.54 -6.04
CA ILE A 388 16.64 -16.17 -6.47
C ILE A 388 17.01 -15.57 -7.82
N ALA A 389 18.17 -14.94 -7.90
CA ALA A 389 18.75 -14.47 -9.15
C ALA A 389 20.08 -15.17 -9.44
N MET A 390 20.29 -15.52 -10.70
CA MET A 390 21.57 -15.98 -11.25
C MET A 390 21.82 -15.29 -12.59
N ALA A 391 23.05 -14.85 -12.82
CA ALA A 391 23.50 -14.46 -14.14
C ALA A 391 24.87 -15.05 -14.48
N GLY A 392 25.09 -15.34 -15.76
CA GLY A 392 26.34 -15.89 -16.27
C GLY A 392 26.84 -15.11 -17.50
N PRO A 393 28.16 -14.91 -17.63
CA PRO A 393 28.74 -14.23 -18.80
C PRO A 393 28.48 -15.04 -20.07
N ALA A 394 28.09 -14.34 -21.15
CA ALA A 394 27.79 -14.96 -22.45
C ALA A 394 28.82 -14.65 -23.54
N GLY A 395 29.85 -13.84 -23.24
CA GLY A 395 30.85 -13.32 -24.18
C GLY A 395 30.91 -11.80 -24.14
N ALA A 396 31.95 -11.20 -24.73
CA ALA A 396 32.20 -9.75 -24.65
C ALA A 396 31.08 -8.89 -25.27
N ASP A 397 30.43 -9.38 -26.31
CA ASP A 397 29.41 -8.65 -27.07
C ASP A 397 27.99 -9.22 -26.88
N GLU A 398 27.79 -10.07 -25.88
CA GLU A 398 26.50 -10.70 -25.61
C GLU A 398 25.96 -10.33 -24.24
N GLU A 399 24.65 -10.07 -24.19
CA GLU A 399 23.96 -9.87 -22.92
C GLU A 399 24.05 -11.16 -22.07
N PRO A 400 24.33 -11.04 -20.75
CA PRO A 400 24.40 -12.19 -19.86
C PRO A 400 23.16 -13.07 -19.92
N TRP A 401 23.34 -14.37 -19.71
CA TRP A 401 22.19 -15.21 -19.33
C TRP A 401 21.70 -14.72 -17.97
N LEU A 402 20.39 -14.49 -17.81
CA LEU A 402 19.82 -13.89 -16.61
C LEU A 402 18.55 -14.64 -16.20
N PHE A 403 18.56 -15.20 -15.01
CA PHE A 403 17.38 -15.74 -14.35
C PHE A 403 17.13 -14.96 -13.07
N ASP A 404 15.95 -14.36 -12.93
CA ASP A 404 15.52 -13.64 -11.74
C ASP A 404 14.06 -13.99 -11.47
N MET A 405 13.80 -14.67 -10.35
CA MET A 405 12.46 -15.14 -9.99
C MET A 405 12.17 -14.96 -8.49
N ALA A 406 10.90 -14.69 -8.18
CA ALA A 406 10.37 -14.97 -6.84
C ALA A 406 10.16 -16.48 -6.66
N THR A 407 10.24 -16.99 -5.44
CA THR A 407 9.95 -18.40 -5.13
C THR A 407 8.45 -18.70 -4.98
N SER A 408 7.62 -17.66 -4.97
CA SER A 408 6.17 -17.77 -5.15
C SER A 408 5.80 -17.91 -6.62
N ALA A 409 4.61 -18.47 -6.88
CA ALA A 409 4.13 -18.66 -8.27
C ALA A 409 3.92 -17.34 -9.02
N ILE A 410 3.48 -16.29 -8.30
CA ILE A 410 3.39 -14.91 -8.79
C ILE A 410 3.88 -13.96 -7.69
N PRO A 411 4.28 -12.72 -8.02
CA PRO A 411 4.53 -11.68 -7.03
C PRO A 411 3.22 -11.04 -6.53
N PHE A 412 3.21 -10.47 -5.31
CA PHE A 412 1.99 -9.99 -4.64
C PHE A 412 1.32 -8.81 -5.37
N ASN A 413 2.12 -7.96 -6.01
CA ASN A 413 1.68 -6.88 -6.88
C ASN A 413 0.81 -7.36 -8.07
N LYS A 414 0.97 -8.62 -8.53
CA LYS A 414 0.06 -9.21 -9.52
C LYS A 414 -1.34 -9.43 -8.95
N VAL A 415 -1.45 -9.79 -7.66
CA VAL A 415 -2.73 -9.87 -6.95
C VAL A 415 -3.40 -8.50 -6.85
N GLN A 416 -2.63 -7.47 -6.47
CA GLN A 416 -3.14 -6.10 -6.39
C GLN A 416 -3.61 -5.58 -7.75
N LEU A 417 -2.86 -5.83 -8.82
CA LEU A 417 -3.24 -5.46 -10.18
C LEU A 417 -4.54 -6.18 -10.60
N SER A 418 -4.63 -7.48 -10.34
CA SER A 418 -5.84 -8.25 -10.61
C SER A 418 -7.07 -7.73 -9.85
N ARG A 419 -6.93 -7.33 -8.57
CA ARG A 419 -8.02 -6.65 -7.83
C ARG A 419 -8.44 -5.34 -8.47
N ALA A 420 -7.46 -4.53 -8.87
CA ALA A 420 -7.72 -3.23 -9.47
C ALA A 420 -8.47 -3.36 -10.82
N LEU A 421 -8.08 -4.36 -11.62
CA LEU A 421 -8.64 -4.59 -12.95
C LEU A 421 -9.86 -5.54 -12.96
N GLY A 422 -10.21 -6.16 -11.82
CA GLY A 422 -11.27 -7.18 -11.77
C GLY A 422 -10.93 -8.44 -12.58
N ILE A 423 -9.63 -8.77 -12.71
CA ILE A 423 -9.16 -9.92 -13.49
C ILE A 423 -8.86 -11.08 -12.54
N VAL A 424 -9.41 -12.27 -12.83
CA VAL A 424 -9.13 -13.48 -12.07
C VAL A 424 -7.64 -13.85 -12.07
N LEU A 425 -7.17 -14.36 -10.95
CA LEU A 425 -5.82 -14.91 -10.80
C LEU A 425 -5.72 -16.27 -11.48
N PRO A 426 -4.53 -16.63 -12.01
CA PRO A 426 -4.29 -18.00 -12.42
C PRO A 426 -4.43 -18.96 -11.24
N LEU A 427 -4.85 -20.19 -11.53
CA LEU A 427 -4.95 -21.26 -10.53
C LEU A 427 -3.61 -21.47 -9.81
N ASP A 428 -3.70 -21.89 -8.55
CA ASP A 428 -2.55 -22.22 -7.70
C ASP A 428 -1.53 -21.09 -7.46
N THR A 429 -1.94 -19.83 -7.59
CA THR A 429 -1.04 -18.68 -7.39
C THR A 429 -1.23 -17.95 -6.05
N ALA A 430 -2.43 -18.03 -5.48
CA ALA A 430 -2.77 -17.41 -4.21
C ALA A 430 -3.76 -18.26 -3.41
N SER A 431 -3.85 -18.00 -2.11
CA SER A 431 -4.75 -18.68 -1.19
C SER A 431 -5.47 -17.69 -0.27
N ASN A 432 -6.66 -18.05 0.18
CA ASN A 432 -7.40 -17.30 1.19
C ASN A 432 -6.85 -17.56 2.62
N ALA A 433 -7.54 -17.05 3.64
CA ALA A 433 -7.11 -17.16 5.04
C ALA A 433 -7.07 -18.59 5.59
N SER A 434 -7.75 -19.56 4.97
CA SER A 434 -7.71 -20.98 5.37
C SER A 434 -6.66 -21.80 4.62
N GLY A 435 -5.85 -21.17 3.76
CA GLY A 435 -4.84 -21.84 2.94
C GLY A 435 -5.39 -22.51 1.68
N VAL A 436 -6.68 -22.36 1.39
CA VAL A 436 -7.32 -22.88 0.17
C VAL A 436 -6.98 -21.97 -1.00
N ASN A 437 -6.56 -22.55 -2.14
CA ASN A 437 -6.24 -21.80 -3.34
C ASN A 437 -7.49 -21.13 -3.92
N VAL A 438 -7.35 -19.86 -4.31
CA VAL A 438 -8.44 -19.03 -4.86
C VAL A 438 -7.98 -18.33 -6.13
N THR A 439 -8.92 -18.10 -7.05
CA THR A 439 -8.70 -17.30 -8.26
C THR A 439 -9.30 -15.91 -8.14
N ASP A 440 -10.21 -15.68 -7.20
CA ASP A 440 -10.69 -14.34 -6.90
C ASP A 440 -9.57 -13.55 -6.19
N PRO A 441 -9.07 -12.47 -6.80
CA PRO A 441 -8.03 -11.66 -6.19
C PRO A 441 -8.50 -11.02 -4.87
N ASP A 442 -9.78 -10.72 -4.68
CA ASP A 442 -10.32 -10.12 -3.43
C ASP A 442 -10.36 -11.11 -2.26
N GLU A 443 -10.44 -12.42 -2.55
CA GLU A 443 -10.32 -13.48 -1.54
C GLU A 443 -8.87 -13.79 -1.15
N ALA A 444 -7.89 -13.48 -2.01
CA ALA A 444 -6.49 -13.79 -1.75
C ALA A 444 -5.96 -13.10 -0.47
N ARG A 445 -5.30 -13.87 0.40
CA ARG A 445 -4.68 -13.39 1.65
C ARG A 445 -3.19 -13.72 1.73
N MET A 446 -2.74 -14.74 1.02
CA MET A 446 -1.35 -15.17 0.93
C MET A 446 -1.05 -15.69 -0.47
N LEU A 447 0.20 -15.67 -0.86
CA LEU A 447 0.69 -16.27 -2.10
C LEU A 447 0.92 -17.77 -1.91
N ALA A 448 0.78 -18.52 -3.00
CA ALA A 448 1.19 -19.91 -3.06
C ALA A 448 2.65 -20.03 -3.54
N PRO A 449 3.41 -21.01 -3.00
CA PRO A 449 4.76 -21.29 -3.48
C PRO A 449 4.73 -21.86 -4.91
N LEU A 450 5.78 -21.60 -5.69
CA LEU A 450 5.90 -22.13 -7.05
C LEU A 450 5.80 -23.67 -7.07
N GLY A 451 5.01 -24.20 -8.01
CA GLY A 451 4.93 -25.64 -8.28
C GLY A 451 3.52 -26.23 -8.20
N GLY A 452 2.49 -25.44 -7.86
CA GLY A 452 1.10 -25.88 -7.80
C GLY A 452 0.92 -27.06 -6.84
N GLY A 453 0.43 -28.20 -7.35
CA GLY A 453 0.35 -29.46 -6.61
C GLY A 453 1.70 -29.94 -6.03
N PHE A 454 2.83 -29.48 -6.58
CA PHE A 454 4.19 -29.74 -6.09
C PHE A 454 4.82 -28.52 -5.39
N GLY A 455 4.00 -27.62 -4.84
CA GLY A 455 4.44 -26.36 -4.22
C GLY A 455 5.44 -26.49 -3.08
N TYR A 456 5.67 -27.69 -2.53
CA TYR A 456 6.75 -27.95 -1.58
C TYR A 456 8.14 -27.66 -2.18
N LYS A 457 8.30 -27.74 -3.52
CA LYS A 457 9.53 -27.37 -4.22
C LYS A 457 9.78 -25.86 -4.15
N GLY A 458 8.79 -25.04 -4.48
CA GLY A 458 8.89 -23.58 -4.34
C GLY A 458 9.09 -23.14 -2.89
N ALA A 459 8.44 -23.81 -1.93
CA ALA A 459 8.66 -23.55 -0.51
C ALA A 459 10.08 -23.93 -0.07
N GLY A 460 10.65 -25.01 -0.61
CA GLY A 460 12.06 -25.39 -0.38
C GLY A 460 13.04 -24.38 -0.98
N LEU A 461 12.79 -23.89 -2.20
CA LEU A 461 13.58 -22.81 -2.81
C LEU A 461 13.54 -21.52 -1.98
N ALA A 462 12.35 -21.15 -1.47
CA ALA A 462 12.19 -20.01 -0.57
C ALA A 462 13.04 -20.17 0.70
N GLY A 463 13.10 -21.40 1.24
CA GLY A 463 13.93 -21.75 2.40
C GLY A 463 15.43 -21.65 2.13
N ILE A 464 15.91 -21.94 0.92
CA ILE A 464 17.32 -21.69 0.54
C ILE A 464 17.62 -20.20 0.63
N SER A 465 16.78 -19.35 0.02
CA SER A 465 16.96 -17.90 0.08
C SER A 465 16.87 -17.38 1.52
N GLU A 466 15.96 -17.92 2.34
CA GLU A 466 15.82 -17.59 3.76
C GLU A 466 17.09 -17.92 4.55
N ILE A 467 17.64 -19.13 4.40
CA ILE A 467 18.85 -19.56 5.12
C ILE A 467 20.04 -18.67 4.75
N LEU A 468 20.21 -18.41 3.45
CA LEU A 468 21.32 -17.57 2.97
C LEU A 468 21.17 -16.11 3.40
N SER A 469 19.94 -15.59 3.48
CA SER A 469 19.67 -14.17 3.71
C SER A 469 19.34 -13.82 5.16
N ALA A 470 18.97 -14.78 6.00
CA ALA A 470 18.66 -14.56 7.42
C ALA A 470 19.65 -15.28 8.32
N ALA A 471 19.77 -16.61 8.19
CA ALA A 471 20.56 -17.42 9.12
C ALA A 471 22.07 -17.15 9.01
N LEU A 472 22.61 -17.06 7.78
CA LEU A 472 24.03 -16.76 7.57
C LEU A 472 24.45 -15.36 8.06
N PRO A 473 23.74 -14.27 7.71
CA PRO A 473 24.10 -12.94 8.17
C PRO A 473 23.67 -12.61 9.62
N GLY A 474 22.82 -13.44 10.23
CA GLY A 474 22.19 -13.15 11.52
C GLY A 474 21.15 -12.03 11.41
N ALA A 475 20.37 -12.03 10.33
CA ALA A 475 19.27 -11.10 10.09
C ALA A 475 17.92 -11.75 10.43
N PRO A 476 16.84 -10.96 10.63
CA PRO A 476 15.52 -11.50 10.97
C PRO A 476 14.94 -12.41 9.88
N LEU A 477 14.17 -13.41 10.30
CA LEU A 477 13.39 -14.26 9.40
C LEU A 477 12.20 -13.50 8.80
N SER A 478 11.66 -13.98 7.68
CA SER A 478 10.52 -13.36 6.99
C SER A 478 9.33 -13.00 7.87
N HIS A 479 8.98 -13.83 8.84
CA HIS A 479 7.85 -13.59 9.74
C HIS A 479 8.20 -12.66 10.93
N GLU A 480 9.47 -12.36 11.12
CA GLU A 480 9.99 -11.42 12.13
C GLU A 480 10.20 -10.02 11.55
N LEU A 481 10.29 -9.90 10.21
CA LEU A 481 10.50 -8.63 9.52
C LEU A 481 9.27 -7.72 9.63
N PRO A 482 9.45 -6.42 9.92
CA PRO A 482 8.40 -5.43 9.76
C PRO A 482 7.92 -5.37 8.30
N PRO A 483 6.62 -5.06 8.06
CA PRO A 483 6.08 -4.92 6.72
C PRO A 483 6.85 -3.90 5.88
N MET A 484 6.91 -4.10 4.56
CA MET A 484 7.52 -3.10 3.67
C MET A 484 6.69 -1.81 3.62
N ILE A 485 5.37 -1.95 3.52
CA ILE A 485 4.41 -0.84 3.50
C ILE A 485 3.71 -0.80 4.86
N SER A 486 3.97 0.26 5.63
CA SER A 486 3.42 0.49 6.97
C SER A 486 3.41 1.98 7.28
N ASP A 487 2.62 2.38 8.28
CA ASP A 487 2.63 3.74 8.81
C ASP A 487 3.94 4.07 9.56
N ASP A 488 4.59 3.04 10.11
CA ASP A 488 5.96 3.11 10.60
C ASP A 488 6.94 3.11 9.42
N MET A 489 7.52 4.29 9.17
CA MET A 489 8.58 4.55 8.20
C MET A 489 9.83 5.11 8.89
N GLU A 490 9.99 4.85 10.19
CA GLU A 490 11.12 5.32 11.01
C GLU A 490 11.98 4.13 11.47
N THR A 491 11.36 3.00 11.82
CA THR A 491 12.08 1.80 12.29
C THR A 491 12.77 1.07 11.12
N PRO A 492 14.10 0.87 11.17
CA PRO A 492 14.81 0.07 10.18
C PRO A 492 14.31 -1.38 10.14
N ARG A 493 14.15 -1.92 8.94
CA ARG A 493 13.67 -3.30 8.74
C ARG A 493 14.76 -4.35 8.97
N ARG A 494 16.03 -3.96 8.81
CA ARG A 494 17.21 -4.82 9.01
C ARG A 494 17.18 -6.11 8.21
N LEU A 495 16.74 -6.04 6.95
CA LEU A 495 16.74 -7.18 6.04
C LEU A 495 18.15 -7.74 5.89
N GLY A 496 18.24 -9.02 5.57
CA GLY A 496 19.48 -9.61 5.11
C GLY A 496 19.39 -10.08 3.66
N ALA A 497 20.56 -10.29 3.07
CA ALA A 497 20.73 -10.71 1.69
C ALA A 497 22.04 -11.49 1.54
N PHE A 498 22.23 -12.14 0.40
CA PHE A 498 23.44 -12.90 0.12
C PHE A 498 23.83 -12.81 -1.34
N VAL A 499 25.13 -12.67 -1.60
CA VAL A 499 25.71 -12.59 -2.93
C VAL A 499 26.81 -13.64 -3.06
N LEU A 500 26.87 -14.32 -4.20
CA LEU A 500 27.92 -15.28 -4.53
C LEU A 500 28.46 -15.00 -5.94
N ALA A 501 29.78 -14.90 -6.06
CA ALA A 501 30.50 -14.88 -7.32
C ALA A 501 31.31 -16.16 -7.47
N LEU A 502 31.27 -16.78 -8.65
CA LEU A 502 32.11 -17.91 -9.03
C LEU A 502 32.89 -17.54 -10.28
N ASP A 503 34.21 -17.68 -10.25
CA ASP A 503 35.07 -17.39 -11.39
C ASP A 503 35.17 -18.63 -12.29
N PRO A 504 34.66 -18.60 -13.54
CA PRO A 504 34.81 -19.70 -14.49
C PRO A 504 36.26 -20.11 -14.72
N ALA A 505 37.23 -19.19 -14.58
CA ALA A 505 38.66 -19.47 -14.73
C ALA A 505 39.20 -20.45 -13.68
N ALA A 506 38.56 -20.54 -12.51
CA ALA A 506 38.89 -21.53 -11.49
C ALA A 506 38.32 -22.93 -11.77
N PHE A 507 37.49 -23.07 -12.82
CA PHE A 507 36.86 -24.33 -13.23
C PHE A 507 37.31 -24.70 -14.66
N ALA A 508 36.37 -24.77 -15.61
CA ALA A 508 36.63 -25.14 -17.00
C ALA A 508 37.24 -24.00 -17.84
N GLY A 509 37.33 -22.77 -17.32
CA GLY A 509 37.78 -21.59 -18.06
C GLY A 509 36.62 -20.79 -18.64
N LEU A 510 36.81 -19.46 -18.73
CA LEU A 510 35.81 -18.52 -19.21
C LEU A 510 35.36 -18.82 -20.65
N ASP A 511 36.29 -19.08 -21.56
CA ASP A 511 35.97 -19.33 -22.97
C ASP A 511 35.06 -20.56 -23.15
N ILE A 512 35.40 -21.66 -22.46
CA ILE A 512 34.61 -22.90 -22.47
C ILE A 512 33.22 -22.65 -21.87
N PHE A 513 33.16 -21.89 -20.77
CA PHE A 513 31.91 -21.53 -20.13
C PHE A 513 31.01 -20.71 -21.07
N THR A 514 31.52 -19.61 -21.65
CA THR A 514 30.74 -18.73 -22.53
C THR A 514 30.26 -19.45 -23.78
N GLU A 515 31.11 -20.29 -24.39
CA GLU A 515 30.73 -21.05 -25.59
C GLU A 515 29.67 -22.11 -25.26
N THR A 516 29.77 -22.76 -24.10
CA THR A 516 28.75 -23.71 -23.65
C THR A 516 27.42 -23.02 -23.38
N LEU A 517 27.45 -21.84 -22.75
CA LEU A 517 26.25 -21.08 -22.45
C LEU A 517 25.56 -20.56 -23.73
N ARG A 518 26.34 -20.13 -24.73
CA ARG A 518 25.84 -19.78 -26.07
C ARG A 518 25.12 -20.95 -26.71
N ARG A 519 25.78 -22.12 -26.83
CA ARG A 519 25.18 -23.34 -27.40
C ARG A 519 23.90 -23.75 -26.66
N TYR A 520 23.88 -23.64 -25.33
CA TYR A 520 22.70 -23.92 -24.52
C TYR A 520 21.53 -22.98 -24.86
N ARG A 521 21.77 -21.67 -24.94
CA ARG A 521 20.75 -20.67 -25.30
C ARG A 521 20.21 -20.91 -26.71
N ASP A 522 21.09 -21.19 -27.66
CA ASP A 522 20.68 -21.43 -29.05
C ASP A 522 19.86 -22.71 -29.17
N THR A 523 20.21 -23.75 -28.41
CA THR A 523 19.42 -24.99 -28.35
C THR A 523 18.03 -24.75 -27.74
N ILE A 524 17.90 -23.90 -26.71
CA ILE A 524 16.58 -23.52 -26.16
C ILE A 524 15.75 -22.83 -27.23
N ARG A 525 16.32 -21.84 -27.92
CA ARG A 525 15.62 -21.03 -28.93
C ARG A 525 15.21 -21.84 -30.16
N ALA A 526 15.98 -22.87 -30.50
CA ALA A 526 15.69 -23.79 -31.59
C ALA A 526 14.75 -24.95 -31.19
N SER A 527 14.39 -25.08 -29.90
CA SER A 527 13.52 -26.16 -29.43
C SER A 527 12.15 -26.09 -30.10
N ALA A 528 11.61 -27.27 -30.43
CA ALA A 528 10.24 -27.38 -30.93
C ALA A 528 9.25 -26.76 -29.94
N THR A 529 8.30 -25.99 -30.46
CA THR A 529 7.25 -25.32 -29.68
C THR A 529 5.94 -26.08 -29.77
N ALA A 530 5.14 -26.02 -28.70
CA ALA A 530 3.72 -26.37 -28.80
C ALA A 530 2.99 -25.41 -29.78
N PRO A 531 1.85 -25.81 -30.37
CA PRO A 531 1.09 -24.94 -31.26
C PRO A 531 0.76 -23.59 -30.61
N GLY A 532 1.16 -22.48 -31.26
CA GLY A 532 0.93 -21.12 -30.79
C GLY A 532 1.83 -20.65 -29.63
N ALA A 533 2.77 -21.49 -29.16
CA ALA A 533 3.71 -21.14 -28.10
C ALA A 533 5.05 -20.63 -28.66
N THR A 534 5.78 -19.91 -27.82
CA THR A 534 7.18 -19.52 -28.07
C THR A 534 8.06 -20.04 -26.94
N VAL A 535 9.31 -20.38 -27.26
CA VAL A 535 10.34 -20.73 -26.27
C VAL A 535 11.36 -19.61 -26.21
N MET A 536 11.92 -19.38 -25.02
CA MET A 536 12.92 -18.34 -24.78
C MET A 536 13.88 -18.81 -23.69
N ALA A 537 15.14 -18.37 -23.77
CA ALA A 537 16.07 -18.53 -22.66
C ALA A 537 15.75 -17.51 -21.56
N ALA A 538 16.19 -17.79 -20.33
CA ALA A 538 16.06 -16.84 -19.24
C ALA A 538 16.79 -15.53 -19.60
N GLY A 539 16.10 -14.40 -19.43
CA GLY A 539 16.58 -13.07 -19.74
C GLY A 539 16.25 -12.58 -21.15
N ASP A 540 15.89 -13.46 -22.09
CA ASP A 540 15.63 -13.04 -23.48
C ASP A 540 14.52 -11.97 -23.57
N ARG A 541 13.42 -12.16 -22.82
CA ARG A 541 12.32 -11.21 -22.73
C ARG A 541 12.78 -9.87 -22.15
N GLU A 542 13.56 -9.92 -21.08
CA GLU A 542 14.09 -8.75 -20.37
C GLU A 542 15.07 -7.95 -21.25
N TRP A 543 15.93 -8.63 -22.02
CA TRP A 543 16.87 -7.98 -22.93
C TRP A 543 16.20 -7.37 -24.17
N GLU A 544 15.14 -8.01 -24.67
CA GLU A 544 14.31 -7.42 -25.72
C GLU A 544 13.59 -6.16 -25.22
N GLU A 545 13.01 -6.24 -24.03
CA GLU A 545 12.38 -5.10 -23.36
C GLU A 545 13.38 -3.95 -23.14
N ALA A 546 14.60 -4.27 -22.68
CA ALA A 546 15.67 -3.31 -22.47
C ALA A 546 16.04 -2.57 -23.77
N ARG A 547 16.19 -3.29 -24.88
CA ARG A 547 16.44 -2.68 -26.20
C ARG A 547 15.29 -1.73 -26.58
N ARG A 548 14.04 -2.15 -26.40
CA ARG A 548 12.86 -1.32 -26.71
C ARG A 548 12.80 -0.06 -25.84
N ARG A 549 13.00 -0.19 -24.53
CA ARG A 549 12.90 0.93 -23.58
C ARG A 549 14.08 1.89 -23.64
N ARG A 550 15.28 1.42 -24.01
CA ARG A 550 16.40 2.33 -24.32
C ARG A 550 16.09 3.24 -25.51
N ALA A 551 15.42 2.70 -26.54
CA ALA A 551 14.99 3.51 -27.68
C ALA A 551 13.79 4.42 -27.35
N SER A 552 12.77 3.88 -26.68
CA SER A 552 11.46 4.54 -26.52
C SER A 552 11.18 5.15 -25.14
N GLY A 553 12.07 5.03 -24.16
CA GLY A 553 11.80 5.41 -22.78
C GLY A 553 11.01 4.36 -21.99
N ILE A 554 10.86 4.61 -20.68
CA ILE A 554 10.15 3.75 -19.73
C ILE A 554 8.73 4.25 -19.50
N LEU A 555 7.84 3.38 -19.03
CA LEU A 555 6.47 3.73 -18.65
C LEU A 555 6.38 3.92 -17.13
N LEU A 556 5.74 5.01 -16.70
CA LEU A 556 5.39 5.25 -15.30
C LEU A 556 3.87 5.37 -15.18
N ASP A 557 3.30 4.71 -14.18
CA ASP A 557 1.90 4.92 -13.85
C ASP A 557 1.68 6.33 -13.29
N MET A 558 0.46 6.86 -13.47
CA MET A 558 0.18 8.24 -13.09
C MET A 558 0.27 8.49 -11.57
N THR A 559 0.07 7.46 -10.74
CA THR A 559 0.26 7.59 -9.29
C THR A 559 1.73 7.87 -8.96
N ALA A 560 2.65 7.15 -9.60
CA ALA A 560 4.08 7.42 -9.47
C ALA A 560 4.46 8.81 -10.03
N VAL A 561 3.93 9.18 -11.21
CA VAL A 561 4.18 10.50 -11.82
C VAL A 561 3.75 11.64 -10.89
N GLU A 562 2.52 11.59 -10.35
CA GLU A 562 1.97 12.62 -9.48
C GLU A 562 2.72 12.70 -8.14
N ALA A 563 3.15 11.57 -7.59
CA ALA A 563 3.96 11.53 -6.37
C ALA A 563 5.35 12.16 -6.59
N LEU A 564 6.00 11.84 -7.70
CA LEU A 564 7.31 12.40 -8.04
C LEU A 564 7.23 13.89 -8.40
N ALA A 565 6.19 14.32 -9.13
CA ALA A 565 5.96 15.73 -9.43
C ALA A 565 5.82 16.57 -8.16
N ARG A 566 4.99 16.11 -7.21
CA ARG A 566 4.81 16.77 -5.90
C ARG A 566 6.12 16.87 -5.12
N PHE A 567 6.88 15.77 -5.05
CA PHE A 567 8.20 15.79 -4.40
C PHE A 567 9.15 16.79 -5.08
N GLY A 568 9.13 16.85 -6.42
CA GLY A 568 9.93 17.79 -7.19
C GLY A 568 9.57 19.25 -6.89
N GLU A 569 8.27 19.57 -6.83
CA GLU A 569 7.77 20.90 -6.44
C GLU A 569 8.22 21.30 -5.02
N GLU A 570 8.08 20.38 -4.04
CA GLU A 570 8.51 20.60 -2.65
C GLU A 570 10.02 20.87 -2.51
N THR A 571 10.83 20.31 -3.42
CA THR A 571 12.30 20.35 -3.34
C THR A 571 12.96 21.23 -4.38
N GLY A 572 12.18 21.90 -5.24
CA GLY A 572 12.69 22.74 -6.32
C GLY A 572 13.39 21.96 -7.45
N ILE A 573 13.10 20.67 -7.61
CA ILE A 573 13.64 19.84 -8.70
C ILE A 573 12.72 20.01 -9.91
N PRO A 574 13.26 20.31 -11.11
CA PRO A 574 12.46 20.41 -12.33
C PRO A 574 11.62 19.15 -12.57
N PRO A 575 10.36 19.30 -13.01
CA PRO A 575 9.47 18.15 -13.24
C PRO A 575 9.98 17.25 -14.37
N LEU A 576 9.50 16.01 -14.38
CA LEU A 576 9.70 15.09 -15.50
C LEU A 576 8.97 15.61 -16.74
N GLU A 577 9.65 15.57 -17.89
CA GLU A 577 9.03 15.80 -19.20
C GLU A 577 8.38 14.48 -19.61
N LEU A 578 7.06 14.53 -19.74
CA LEU A 578 6.25 13.38 -20.07
C LEU A 578 5.93 13.42 -21.56
N ALA A 579 6.10 12.29 -22.23
CA ALA A 579 5.53 12.09 -23.56
C ALA A 579 4.21 11.33 -23.44
N GLU A 580 3.21 11.71 -24.25
CA GLU A 580 2.00 10.92 -24.41
C GLU A 580 2.34 9.54 -25.01
N THR A 581 1.67 8.50 -24.52
CA THR A 581 1.91 7.10 -24.91
C THR A 581 1.39 6.71 -26.28
#